data_AF-A0A2N2M7P2-F1
#
_entry.id   AF-A0A2N2M7P2-F1
#
_cell.length_a   1.000
_cell.length_b   1.000
_cell.length_c   1.000
_cell.angle_alpha   90.00
_cell.angle_beta   90.00
_cell.angle_gamma   90.00
#
_symmetry.space_group_name_H-M   'P 1'
#
loop_
_entity.id
_entity.type
_entity.pdbx_description
1 polymer ?
#
loop_
_entity_poly.entity_id
_entity_poly.type
_entity_poly.pdbx_seq_one_letter_code
_entity_poly.pdbx_strand_id
1 'polypeptide(L)' 'MQSHKFPNKRVLVLVGATAVGKTEMAVRLAEKLRGEIVSADSRLLYRGMDIGTAKP' A
#
# COMPACT_ATOMS: atom_id res chain seq x y z
N MET A 1 21.75 28.29 5.42
CA MET A 1 21.12 27.05 4.93
C MET A 1 20.03 26.65 5.90
N GLN A 2 18.75 26.79 5.54
CA GLN A 2 17.65 26.34 6.40
C GLN A 2 17.47 24.82 6.26
N SER A 3 17.61 24.10 7.36
CA SER A 3 17.39 22.65 7.46
C SER A 3 15.89 22.36 7.33
N HIS A 4 15.47 21.85 6.17
CA HIS A 4 14.11 21.39 5.96
C HIS A 4 13.88 20.11 6.77
N LYS A 5 13.35 20.24 7.99
CA LYS A 5 12.81 19.12 8.75
C LYS A 5 11.48 18.72 8.14
N PHE A 6 11.45 17.59 7.43
CA PHE A 6 10.18 16.99 7.03
C PHE A 6 9.37 16.64 8.28
N PRO A 7 8.07 16.97 8.34
CA PRO A 7 7.23 16.55 9.45
C PRO A 7 7.32 15.03 9.58
N ASN A 8 7.43 14.54 10.82
CA ASN A 8 7.64 13.13 11.14
C ASN A 8 6.36 12.32 10.85
N LYS A 9 6.07 12.11 9.57
CA LYS A 9 4.92 11.33 9.10
C LYS A 9 5.23 9.85 9.24
N ARG A 10 4.39 9.14 10.00
CA ARG A 10 4.52 7.69 10.18
C ARG A 10 3.97 6.97 8.95
N VAL A 11 4.72 5.99 8.45
CA VAL A 11 4.29 5.10 7.37
C VAL A 11 4.15 3.69 7.94
N LEU A 12 3.00 3.06 7.69
CA LEU A 12 2.76 1.66 8.01
C LEU A 12 3.03 0.81 6.77
N VAL A 13 3.88 -0.21 6.89
CA VAL A 13 4.21 -1.10 5.77
C VAL A 13 3.62 -2.48 6.03
N LEU A 14 2.74 -2.93 5.13
CA LEU A 14 2.12 -4.26 5.21
C LEU A 14 2.86 -5.22 4.25
N VAL A 15 3.62 -6.16 4.81
CA VAL A 15 4.42 -7.15 4.04
C VAL A 15 3.90 -8.57 4.24
N GLY A 16 4.17 -9.44 3.27
CA GLY A 16 3.79 -10.85 3.31
C GLY A 16 3.70 -11.48 1.92
N ALA A 17 3.66 -12.81 1.86
CA ALA A 17 3.57 -13.57 0.60
C ALA A 17 2.29 -13.22 -0.21
N THR A 18 2.26 -13.56 -1.50
CA THR A 18 1.05 -13.43 -2.32
C THR A 18 -0.08 -14.30 -1.74
N ALA A 19 -1.33 -13.87 -1.92
CA ALA A 19 -2.55 -14.57 -1.47
C ALA A 19 -2.78 -14.68 0.06
N VAL A 20 -1.96 -14.05 0.92
CA VAL A 20 -2.18 -14.06 2.39
C VAL A 20 -3.22 -13.04 2.90
N GLY A 21 -4.01 -12.41 2.01
CA GLY A 21 -5.07 -11.47 2.40
C GLY A 21 -4.63 -10.03 2.71
N LYS A 22 -3.44 -9.61 2.24
CA LYS A 22 -2.91 -8.25 2.51
C LYS A 22 -3.86 -7.12 2.08
N THR A 23 -4.52 -7.27 0.93
CA THR A 23 -5.45 -6.25 0.41
C THR A 23 -6.61 -6.02 1.38
N GLU A 24 -7.26 -7.08 1.85
CA GLU A 24 -8.37 -7.00 2.81
C GLU A 24 -7.93 -6.32 4.12
N MET A 25 -6.75 -6.70 4.62
CA MET A 25 -6.19 -6.10 5.83
C MET A 25 -5.82 -4.61 5.63
N ALA A 26 -5.28 -4.24 4.47
CA ALA A 26 -4.94 -2.86 4.15
C ALA A 26 -6.18 -1.95 4.13
N VAL A 27 -7.30 -2.41 3.54
CA VAL A 27 -8.57 -1.68 3.53
C VAL A 27 -9.09 -1.44 4.94
N ARG A 28 -9.15 -2.49 5.78
CA ARG A 28 -9.59 -2.35 7.18
C ARG A 28 -8.71 -1.40 7.99
N LEU A 29 -7.40 -1.43 7.77
CA LEU A 29 -6.47 -0.53 8.44
C LEU A 29 -6.62 0.92 7.97
N ALA A 30 -6.82 1.14 6.68
CA ALA A 30 -7.04 2.48 6.13
C ALA A 30 -8.31 3.13 6.71
N GLU A 31 -9.41 2.38 6.80
CA GLU A 31 -10.65 2.83 7.43
C GLU A 31 -10.44 3.19 8.90
N LYS A 32 -9.78 2.32 9.67
CA LYS A 32 -9.54 2.52 11.11
C LYS A 32 -8.60 3.68 11.41
N LEU A 33 -7.57 3.86 10.58
CA LEU A 33 -6.53 4.88 10.77
C LEU A 33 -6.83 6.18 10.04
N ARG A 34 -7.91 6.24 9.24
CA ARG A 34 -8.18 7.32 8.29
C ARG A 34 -6.96 7.61 7.40
N GLY A 35 -6.32 6.53 6.95
CA GLY A 35 -5.08 6.56 6.17
C GLY A 35 -5.33 6.29 4.70
N GLU A 36 -4.35 6.67 3.88
CA GLU A 36 -4.34 6.36 2.44
C GLU A 36 -3.54 5.07 2.18
N ILE A 37 -3.99 4.28 1.21
CA ILE A 37 -3.30 3.06 0.78
C ILE A 37 -2.45 3.39 -0.45
N VAL A 38 -1.16 3.09 -0.38
CA VAL A 38 -0.26 3.11 -1.55
C VAL A 38 0.14 1.68 -1.86
N SER A 39 -0.16 1.21 -3.07
CA SER A 39 0.27 -0.10 -3.53
C SER A 39 1.78 -0.14 -3.77
N ALA A 40 2.45 -1.15 -3.22
CA ALA A 40 3.88 -1.42 -3.40
C ALA A 40 4.13 -2.78 -4.09
N ASP A 41 3.21 -3.21 -4.96
CA ASP A 41 3.35 -4.43 -5.76
C ASP A 41 3.69 -4.05 -7.21
N SER A 42 4.87 -4.49 -7.67
CA SER A 42 5.37 -4.20 -9.02
C SER A 42 4.51 -4.77 -10.14
N ARG A 43 3.71 -5.81 -9.85
CA ARG A 43 2.82 -6.47 -10.82
C ARG A 43 1.56 -5.64 -11.09
N LEU A 44 1.15 -4.78 -10.16
CA LEU A 44 -0.07 -3.97 -10.29
C LEU A 44 0.12 -2.72 -11.19
N LEU A 45 1.35 -2.45 -11.64
CA LEU A 45 1.68 -1.33 -12.53
C LEU A 45 1.39 -1.62 -14.03
N TYR A 46 1.30 -2.89 -14.44
CA TYR A 46 1.14 -3.25 -15.85
C TYR A 46 -0.32 -3.15 -16.31
N ARG A 47 -0.65 -2.22 -17.22
CA ARG A 47 -2.01 -2.09 -17.80
C ARG A 47 -2.36 -3.35 -18.61
N GLY A 48 -3.60 -3.87 -18.45
CA GLY A 48 -4.10 -5.04 -19.20
C GLY A 48 -3.77 -6.41 -18.59
N MET A 49 -3.14 -6.48 -17.41
CA MET A 49 -2.83 -7.73 -16.69
C MET A 49 -3.70 -7.94 -15.44
N ASP A 50 -4.98 -7.58 -15.47
CA ASP A 50 -5.78 -7.45 -14.25
C ASP A 50 -6.09 -8.81 -13.60
N ILE A 51 -6.33 -9.87 -14.41
CA ILE A 51 -6.69 -11.21 -13.93
C ILE A 51 -5.47 -11.96 -13.32
N GLY A 52 -4.31 -11.94 -13.97
CA GLY A 52 -3.12 -12.69 -13.54
C GLY A 52 -2.27 -12.01 -12.45
N THR A 53 -2.62 -10.78 -12.07
CA THR A 53 -1.91 -10.02 -11.03
C THR A 53 -2.75 -9.77 -9.79
N ALA A 54 -4.00 -10.25 -9.77
CA ALA A 54 -4.95 -10.05 -8.67
C ALA A 54 -5.04 -8.56 -8.27
N LYS A 55 -5.13 -7.68 -9.28
CA LYS A 55 -5.43 -6.26 -9.05
C LYS A 55 -6.82 -6.13 -8.42
N PRO A 56 -6.92 -5.47 -7.25
CA PRO A 56 -8.17 -4.93 -6.75
C PRO A 56 -8.60 -3.68 -7.54
#